data_AF-A0A926BDJ6-F1
#
_entry.id   AF-A0A926BDJ6-F1
#
_cell.length_a   1.000
_cell.length_b   1.000
_cell.length_c   1.000
_cell.angle_alpha   90.00
_cell.angle_beta   90.00
_cell.angle_gamma   90.00
#
_symmetry.space_group_name_H-M   'P 1'
#
loop_
_entity.id
_entity.type
_entity.pdbx_description
1 polymer ?
#
loop_
_entity_poly.entity_id
_entity_poly.type
_entity_poly.pdbx_seq_one_letter_code
_entity_poly.pdbx_strand_id
1 'polypeptide(L)' 'SIIGMDVEAILQRFKTQLPQYRARVAEGAGVINAVLAEVDENTGKAQSIMRVSRQA' A
#
# COMPACT_ATOMS: atom_id res chain seq x y z
N SER A 1 -5.95 -1.60 8.62
CA SER A 1 -6.65 -1.85 7.34
C SER A 1 -6.20 -3.17 6.75
N ILE A 2 -6.93 -3.76 5.81
CA ILE A 2 -6.46 -4.86 4.96
C ILE A 2 -6.31 -4.30 3.54
N ILE A 3 -5.07 -4.12 3.08
CA ILE A 3 -4.76 -3.51 1.77
C ILE A 3 -5.51 -2.18 1.57
N GLY A 4 -5.48 -1.31 2.58
CA GLY A 4 -6.16 0.00 2.53
C GLY A 4 -7.69 -0.03 2.70
N MET A 5 -8.29 -1.21 2.85
CA MET A 5 -9.74 -1.37 3.04
C MET A 5 -10.10 -1.63 4.51
N ASP A 6 -11.35 -1.31 4.84
CA ASP A 6 -11.95 -1.60 6.14
C ASP A 6 -11.80 -3.08 6.50
N VAL A 7 -11.38 -3.35 7.73
CA VAL A 7 -11.01 -4.71 8.16
C VAL A 7 -12.25 -5.60 8.22
N GLU A 8 -13.35 -5.12 8.79
CA GLU A 8 -14.54 -5.94 9.00
C GLU A 8 -15.21 -6.30 7.67
N ALA A 9 -15.34 -5.33 6.76
CA ALA A 9 -15.88 -5.59 5.43
C ALA A 9 -15.08 -6.70 4.71
N ILE A 10 -13.75 -6.65 4.75
CA ILE A 10 -12.92 -7.66 4.09
C ILE A 10 -13.02 -9.02 4.79
N LEU A 11 -13.01 -9.06 6.13
CA LEU A 11 -13.17 -10.33 6.86
C LEU A 11 -14.53 -10.98 6.58
N GLN A 12 -15.61 -10.21 6.50
CA GLN A 12 -16.94 -10.72 6.18
C GLN A 12 -16.99 -11.30 4.76
N ARG A 13 -16.37 -10.64 3.78
CA ARG A 13 -16.22 -11.19 2.42
C ARG A 13 -15.52 -12.56 2.44
N PHE A 14 -14.42 -12.69 3.17
CA PHE A 14 -13.68 -13.97 3.21
C PHE A 14 -14.46 -15.08 3.91
N LYS A 15 -15.16 -14.76 5.01
CA LYS A 15 -15.98 -15.74 5.75
C LYS A 15 -17.19 -16.24 4.96
N THR A 16 -17.88 -15.33 4.28
CA THR A 16 -19.16 -15.62 3.61
C THR A 16 -19.02 -15.98 2.14
N GLN A 17 -17.86 -15.66 1.54
CA GLN A 17 -17.61 -15.72 0.09
C GLN A 17 -18.56 -14.86 -0.76
N LEU A 18 -19.39 -14.02 -0.13
CA LEU A 18 -20.29 -13.11 -0.81
C LEU A 18 -19.58 -11.79 -1.14
N PRO A 19 -19.90 -11.17 -2.29
CA PRO A 19 -19.37 -9.85 -2.62
C PRO A 19 -19.86 -8.82 -1.61
N GLN A 20 -18.91 -8.07 -1.04
CA GLN A 20 -19.21 -6.88 -0.24
C GLN A 20 -19.37 -5.70 -1.19
N TYR A 21 -20.61 -5.39 -1.56
CA TYR A 21 -20.96 -4.34 -2.52
C TYR A 21 -20.49 -2.93 -2.10
N ARG A 22 -19.97 -2.78 -0.88
CA ARG A 22 -19.56 -1.51 -0.26
C ARG A 22 -18.31 -1.67 0.60
N ALA A 23 -17.27 -2.35 0.11
CA ALA A 23 -15.98 -2.31 0.80
C ALA A 23 -15.53 -0.84 0.94
N ARG A 24 -15.43 -0.35 2.18
CA ARG A 24 -15.07 1.04 2.48
C ARG A 24 -13.56 1.18 2.59
N VAL A 25 -13.05 2.35 2.23
CA VAL A 25 -11.65 2.72 2.50
C VAL A 25 -11.45 2.75 4.02
N ALA A 26 -10.33 2.23 4.50
CA ALA A 26 -10.01 2.27 5.92
C ALA A 26 -9.66 3.70 6.37
N GLU A 27 -10.10 4.04 7.57
CA GLU A 27 -9.74 5.28 8.25
C GLU A 27 -8.56 5.05 9.20
N GLY A 28 -7.90 6.14 9.62
CA GLY A 28 -6.80 6.13 10.58
C GLY A 28 -5.44 6.52 9.99
N ALA A 29 -4.37 6.25 10.74
CA ALA A 29 -3.00 6.60 10.36
C ALA A 29 -2.58 5.96 9.03
N GLY A 30 -2.04 6.80 8.15
CA GLY A 30 -1.49 6.37 6.86
C GLY A 30 -0.09 5.79 6.98
N VAL A 31 0.26 4.95 6.01
CA VAL A 31 1.63 4.44 5.82
C VAL A 31 2.12 4.90 4.45
N ILE A 32 3.30 5.53 4.41
CA ILE A 32 3.99 5.91 3.17
C ILE A 32 5.07 4.87 2.90
N ASN A 33 4.98 4.21 1.75
CA ASN A 33 6.01 3.33 1.24
C ASN A 33 6.45 3.84 -0.14
N ALA A 34 7.76 4.04 -0.32
CA ALA A 34 8.35 4.56 -1.55
C ALA A 34 9.75 3.97 -1.78
N VAL A 35 10.29 4.22 -2.97
CA VAL A 35 11.67 3.88 -3.33
C VAL A 35 12.35 5.15 -3.82
N LEU A 36 13.49 5.47 -3.22
CA LEU A 36 14.41 6.50 -3.70
C LEU A 36 15.47 5.79 -4.54
N ALA A 37 15.54 6.10 -5.82
CA ALA A 37 16.56 5.59 -6.72
C ALA A 37 17.37 6.76 -7.28
N GLU A 38 18.70 6.64 -7.23
CA GLU A 38 19.60 7.58 -7.90
C GLU A 38 19.97 6.99 -9.25
N VAL A 39 19.85 7.79 -10.32
CA VAL A 39 20.09 7.35 -11.69
C VAL A 39 21.17 8.21 -12.30
N ASP A 40 22.16 7.56 -12.91
CA ASP A 40 23.19 8.20 -13.71
C ASP A 40 22.56 8.76 -15.00
N GLU A 41 22.62 10.07 -15.19
CA GLU A 41 21.96 10.74 -16.32
C GLU A 41 22.56 10.38 -17.68
N ASN A 42 23.84 10.02 -17.74
CA ASN A 42 24.53 9.73 -18.99
C ASN A 42 24.27 8.31 -19.49
N THR A 43 24.13 7.36 -18.56
CA THR A 43 23.99 5.93 -18.85
C THR A 43 22.58 5.40 -18.63
N GLY A 44 21.73 6.15 -17.92
CA GLY A 44 20.40 5.73 -17.48
C GLY A 44 20.41 4.60 -16.44
N LYS A 45 21.58 4.27 -15.87
CA LYS A 45 21.72 3.17 -14.90
C LYS A 45 21.47 3.67 -13.48
N ALA A 46 20.77 2.85 -12.69
CA ALA A 46 20.63 3.12 -11.27
C ALA A 46 21.99 2.99 -10.56
N GLN A 47 22.38 4.02 -9.83
CA GLN A 47 23.58 4.02 -8.98
C GLN A 47 23.25 3.52 -7.57
N SER A 48 22.04 3.79 -7.08
CA SER A 48 21.57 3.33 -5.78
C SER A 48 20.05 3.12 -5.76
N ILE A 49 19.59 2.24 -4.86
CA ILE A 49 18.16 1.99 -4.61
C ILE A 49 17.96 1.88 -3.10
N MET A 50 17.13 2.76 -2.55
CA MET A 50 16.81 2.81 -1.13
C MET A 50 15.31 2.76 -0.91
N ARG A 51 14.88 1.95 0.06
CA ARG A 51 13.48 1.89 0.48
C ARG A 51 13.19 3.01 1.48
N VAL A 52 12.08 3.72 1.27
CA VAL A 52 11.52 4.67 2.23
C VAL A 52 10.23 4.08 2.78
N SER A 53 10.17 3.90 4.10
CA SER A 53 8.96 3.47 4.81
C SER A 53 8.75 4.38 6.01
N ARG A 54 7.53 4.93 6.13
CA ARG A 54 7.10 5.85 7.19
C ARG A 54 5.67 5.54 7.59
N GLN A 55 5.39 5.67 8.87
CA GLN A 55 4.05 5.56 9.43
C GLN A 55 3.74 6.85 10.18
N ALA A 56 2.53 7.39 9.99
CA ALA A 56 2.03 8.59 10.66
C ALA A 56 1.47 8.27 12.05
#